data_AF-A0A925QQK6-F1
#
_entry.id   AF-A0A925QQK6-F1
#
_cell.length_a   1.000
_cell.length_b   1.000
_cell.length_c   1.000
_cell.angle_alpha   90.00
_cell.angle_beta   90.00
_cell.angle_gamma   90.00
#
_symmetry.space_group_name_H-M   'P 1'
#
loop_
_entity.id
_entity.type
_entity.pdbx_description
1 polymer ?
#
loop_
_entity_poly.entity_id
_entity_poly.type
_entity_poly.pdbx_seq_one_letter_code
_entity_poly.pdbx_strand_id
1 'polypeptide(L)'
;MTLADARRRLPREPYPGLRPFLDFEAALLFGRERQVREVIERLRQTQFVAVLGGSGSGKSSLIHAGVTPELRSFGIPGAGDLWLTMVCTPGTNVSAAERQARLNSPVTRLARRFAGMLHSLGDAQADAERVLTIAQIFRQEAGFARLLDTFGGDLAVPPGPDPMQARVLFVLDQFEEVFHPTNQGVEDARLLVERVLDHFFNPHPRCHVVITMRSEHLNDCAAYLELPDAINKSSYLVRRLGEEELREAIVGPAQRFLRLMARSLPDPERLPAEVHFEPLVVDRLVADAQAIVHDPDHLPLLQHLLGRLWEAALEREEMDVPVPSHITEIDLVRAVTAGVAPTGDELPLGPSVNTLRECVDRWPESI
;
A
#
# COMPACT_ATOMS: atom_id res chain seq x y z
N MET A 1 -1.47 20.86 -10.53
CA MET A 1 -1.14 20.60 -9.11
C MET A 1 0.13 21.38 -8.81
N THR A 2 0.04 22.47 -8.07
CA THR A 2 1.19 23.37 -7.86
C THR A 2 2.14 22.78 -6.82
N LEU A 3 3.42 23.17 -6.85
CA LEU A 3 4.43 22.85 -5.83
C LEU A 3 4.00 23.19 -4.38
N ALA A 4 2.87 23.88 -4.19
CA ALA A 4 2.24 24.18 -2.92
C ALA A 4 1.43 23.00 -2.34
N ASP A 5 0.90 22.08 -3.16
CA ASP A 5 0.13 20.92 -2.68
C ASP A 5 1.02 19.84 -2.06
N ALA A 6 2.28 19.74 -2.51
CA ALA A 6 3.28 18.82 -1.97
C ALA A 6 3.72 19.16 -0.53
N ARG A 7 3.40 20.36 -0.03
CA ARG A 7 3.74 20.82 1.32
C ARG A 7 2.66 20.57 2.38
N ARG A 8 1.57 19.85 2.07
CA ARG A 8 0.36 19.85 2.93
C ARG A 8 -0.20 18.53 3.45
N ARG A 9 0.58 17.44 3.48
CA ARG A 9 0.16 16.22 4.21
C ARG A 9 1.34 15.57 4.90
N LEU A 10 1.76 16.14 6.01
CA LEU A 10 2.46 15.34 7.00
C LEU A 10 1.50 14.22 7.43
N PRO A 11 2.00 12.99 7.61
CA PRO A 11 1.24 11.95 8.30
C PRO A 11 0.73 12.52 9.64
N ARG A 12 -0.45 12.09 10.08
CA ARG A 12 -0.97 12.52 11.39
C ARG A 12 -0.27 11.81 12.54
N GLU A 13 0.21 10.60 12.27
CA GLU A 13 0.82 9.67 13.20
C GLU A 13 1.88 8.82 12.48
N PRO A 14 2.84 8.24 13.20
CA PRO A 14 3.89 7.39 12.61
C PRO A 14 3.39 6.02 12.12
N TYR A 15 2.31 5.48 12.71
CA TYR A 15 1.82 4.13 12.43
C TYR A 15 0.39 4.18 11.89
N PRO A 16 0.15 3.73 10.64
CA PRO A 16 -1.13 3.93 10.00
C PRO A 16 -2.28 3.00 10.47
N GLY A 17 -2.09 2.19 11.52
CA GLY A 17 -3.10 1.23 11.99
C GLY A 17 -3.23 -0.01 11.08
N LEU A 18 -4.44 -0.47 10.79
CA LEU A 18 -4.66 -1.69 9.97
C LEU A 18 -4.48 -1.48 8.45
N ARG A 19 -4.51 -0.23 7.99
CA ARG A 19 -4.36 0.09 6.56
C ARG A 19 -2.89 0.01 6.13
N PRO A 20 -2.59 -0.26 4.85
CA PRO A 20 -1.22 -0.16 4.36
C PRO A 20 -0.69 1.28 4.44
N PHE A 21 0.64 1.40 4.47
CA PHE A 21 1.32 2.68 4.26
C PHE A 21 1.05 3.17 2.83
N LEU A 22 0.80 4.48 2.70
CA LEU A 22 0.55 5.14 1.43
C LEU A 22 1.77 5.93 0.94
N ASP A 23 1.73 6.35 -0.31
CA ASP A 23 2.81 7.08 -0.99
C ASP A 23 3.32 8.33 -0.24
N PHE A 24 2.43 9.13 0.36
CA PHE A 24 2.85 10.30 1.16
C PHE A 24 3.49 9.93 2.51
N GLU A 25 3.42 8.66 2.91
CA GLU A 25 3.99 8.09 4.13
C GLU A 25 5.27 7.30 3.84
N ALA A 26 5.80 7.36 2.62
CA ALA A 26 7.00 6.62 2.18
C ALA A 26 8.17 6.72 3.16
N ALA A 27 8.38 7.91 3.74
CA ALA A 27 9.46 8.13 4.69
C ALA A 27 9.31 7.30 5.98
N LEU A 28 8.10 6.86 6.31
CA LEU A 28 7.78 6.06 7.50
C LEU A 28 7.82 4.56 7.23
N LEU A 29 8.07 4.10 5.99
CA LEU A 29 8.22 2.69 5.68
C LEU A 29 9.66 2.24 5.93
N PHE A 30 9.86 1.29 6.85
CA PHE A 30 11.16 0.73 7.21
C PHE A 30 11.22 -0.80 7.03
N GLY A 31 12.43 -1.35 6.89
CA GLY A 31 12.69 -2.79 6.79
C GLY A 31 12.34 -3.42 5.44
N ARG A 32 12.08 -2.58 4.41
CA ARG A 32 11.61 -3.00 3.07
C ARG A 32 12.49 -2.51 1.93
N GLU A 33 13.61 -1.85 2.23
CA GLU A 33 14.50 -1.20 1.28
C GLU A 33 15.07 -2.19 0.26
N ARG A 34 15.43 -3.40 0.71
CA ARG A 34 15.93 -4.45 -0.18
C ARG A 34 14.85 -4.93 -1.14
N GLN A 35 13.65 -5.16 -0.62
CA GLN A 35 12.49 -5.62 -1.37
C GLN A 35 12.08 -4.60 -2.45
N VAL A 36 12.10 -3.31 -2.11
CA VAL A 36 11.81 -2.22 -3.07
C VAL A 36 12.79 -2.26 -4.25
N ARG A 37 14.11 -2.32 -3.96
CA ARG A 37 15.14 -2.42 -5.01
C ARG A 37 14.98 -3.65 -5.89
N GLU A 38 14.69 -4.80 -5.28
CA GLU A 38 14.50 -6.07 -6.00
C GLU A 38 13.26 -6.07 -6.90
N VAL A 39 12.19 -5.35 -6.52
CA VAL A 39 10.98 -5.17 -7.35
C VAL A 39 11.25 -4.20 -8.50
N ILE A 40 11.93 -3.08 -8.25
CA ILE A 40 12.28 -2.10 -9.29
C ILE A 40 13.21 -2.71 -10.35
N GLU A 41 14.18 -3.53 -9.93
CA GLU A 41 15.07 -4.21 -10.88
C GLU A 41 14.30 -5.20 -11.78
N ARG A 42 13.29 -5.90 -11.24
CA ARG A 42 12.41 -6.74 -12.07
C ARG A 42 11.58 -5.90 -13.04
N LEU A 43 11.00 -4.80 -12.57
CA LEU A 43 10.28 -3.87 -13.43
C LEU A 43 11.15 -3.33 -14.57
N ARG A 44 12.43 -3.05 -14.30
CA ARG A 44 13.40 -2.63 -15.32
C ARG A 44 13.63 -3.70 -16.39
N GLN A 45 13.61 -4.98 -16.01
CA GLN A 45 13.91 -6.09 -16.91
C GLN A 45 12.72 -6.54 -17.77
N THR A 46 11.51 -6.51 -17.21
CA THR A 46 10.34 -7.15 -17.85
C THR A 46 9.13 -6.22 -17.99
N GLN A 47 9.18 -4.99 -17.44
CA GLN A 47 8.05 -4.05 -17.40
C GLN A 47 6.77 -4.63 -16.75
N PHE A 48 6.92 -5.76 -16.06
CA PHE A 48 5.88 -6.51 -15.39
C PHE A 48 6.47 -7.19 -14.16
N VAL A 49 5.77 -7.18 -13.03
CA VAL A 49 6.14 -8.00 -11.86
C VAL A 49 4.89 -8.44 -11.10
N ALA A 50 4.84 -9.73 -10.77
CA ALA A 50 3.87 -10.29 -9.85
C ALA A 50 4.44 -10.31 -8.42
N VAL A 51 3.93 -9.46 -7.54
CA VAL A 51 4.32 -9.40 -6.13
C VAL A 51 3.42 -10.33 -5.31
N LEU A 52 4.00 -11.43 -4.85
CA LEU A 52 3.31 -12.54 -4.20
C LEU A 52 3.61 -12.57 -2.71
N GLY A 53 2.72 -13.13 -1.91
CA GLY A 53 2.96 -13.36 -0.48
C GLY A 53 1.66 -13.55 0.30
N GLY A 54 1.74 -14.08 1.52
CA GLY A 54 0.55 -14.29 2.36
C GLY A 54 -0.28 -13.01 2.57
N SER A 55 -1.52 -13.15 3.05
CA SER A 55 -2.27 -12.00 3.56
C SER A 55 -1.44 -11.26 4.61
N GLY A 56 -1.66 -9.95 4.75
CA GLY A 56 -0.96 -9.07 5.71
C GLY A 56 0.58 -9.03 5.61
N SER A 57 1.22 -9.66 4.63
CA SER A 57 2.69 -9.67 4.48
C SER A 57 3.31 -8.31 4.08
N GLY A 58 2.50 -7.27 3.91
CA GLY A 58 2.95 -5.91 3.57
C GLY A 58 3.13 -5.64 2.07
N LYS A 59 2.53 -6.45 1.18
CA LYS A 59 2.60 -6.27 -0.29
C LYS A 59 2.15 -4.87 -0.73
N SER A 60 0.98 -4.43 -0.26
CA SER A 60 0.43 -3.12 -0.62
C SER A 60 1.32 -1.98 -0.08
N SER A 61 1.77 -2.04 1.18
CA SER A 61 2.72 -1.05 1.72
C SER A 61 4.04 -1.02 0.93
N LEU A 62 4.57 -2.19 0.54
CA LEU A 62 5.78 -2.30 -0.28
C LEU A 62 5.63 -1.58 -1.62
N ILE A 63 4.48 -1.71 -2.28
CA ILE A 63 4.24 -1.05 -3.56
C ILE A 63 3.91 0.43 -3.41
N HIS A 64 2.97 0.77 -2.51
CA HIS A 64 2.43 2.13 -2.37
C HIS A 64 3.42 3.08 -1.71
N ALA A 65 4.09 2.66 -0.64
CA ALA A 65 5.01 3.48 0.14
C ALA A 65 6.49 3.17 -0.13
N GLY A 66 6.78 2.11 -0.89
CA GLY A 66 8.15 1.75 -1.28
C GLY A 66 8.44 1.99 -2.76
N VAL A 67 7.88 1.14 -3.63
CA VAL A 67 8.19 1.14 -5.07
C VAL A 67 7.71 2.41 -5.76
N THR A 68 6.47 2.83 -5.50
CA THR A 68 5.86 4.03 -6.12
C THR A 68 6.67 5.31 -5.87
N PRO A 69 6.99 5.68 -4.62
CA PRO A 69 7.77 6.89 -4.33
C PRO A 69 9.22 6.80 -4.82
N GLU A 70 9.85 5.62 -4.78
CA GLU A 70 11.20 5.41 -5.31
C GLU A 70 11.24 5.65 -6.83
N LEU A 71 10.28 5.10 -7.59
CA LEU A 71 10.13 5.35 -9.02
C LEU A 71 9.83 6.82 -9.33
N ARG A 72 8.99 7.47 -8.52
CA ARG A 72 8.71 8.91 -8.71
C ARG A 72 9.95 9.78 -8.46
N SER A 73 10.80 9.39 -7.53
CA SER A 73 11.96 10.19 -7.10
C SER A 73 13.19 9.95 -7.97
N PHE A 74 13.42 8.70 -8.38
CA PHE A 74 14.66 8.28 -9.04
C PHE A 74 14.45 7.65 -10.42
N GLY A 75 13.21 7.32 -10.76
CA GLY A 75 12.87 6.63 -12.01
C GLY A 75 13.52 5.25 -12.13
N ILE A 76 13.60 4.77 -13.36
CA ILE A 76 14.41 3.60 -13.73
C ILE A 76 15.50 4.09 -14.68
N PRO A 77 16.79 3.83 -14.39
CA PRO A 77 17.88 4.25 -15.26
C PRO A 77 17.67 3.80 -16.72
N GLY A 78 17.73 4.76 -17.65
CA GLY A 78 17.50 4.51 -19.09
C GLY A 78 16.03 4.47 -19.52
N ALA A 79 15.09 4.48 -18.58
CA ALA A 79 13.66 4.56 -18.81
C ALA A 79 13.08 5.89 -18.30
N GLY A 80 13.85 6.97 -18.23
CA GLY A 80 13.37 8.33 -17.94
C GLY A 80 12.81 8.57 -16.52
N ASP A 81 12.49 9.84 -16.27
CA ASP A 81 12.39 10.37 -14.90
C ASP A 81 10.96 10.78 -14.50
N LEU A 82 10.04 10.87 -15.47
CA LEU A 82 8.64 11.24 -15.20
C LEU A 82 7.77 10.00 -15.02
N TRP A 83 7.47 9.69 -13.75
CA TRP A 83 6.66 8.52 -13.37
C TRP A 83 5.34 8.92 -12.73
N LEU A 84 4.26 8.39 -13.30
CA LEU A 84 2.92 8.42 -12.74
C LEU A 84 2.55 7.02 -12.28
N THR A 85 1.70 6.94 -11.25
CA THR A 85 1.24 5.65 -10.72
C THR A 85 -0.27 5.65 -10.64
N MET A 86 -0.86 4.59 -11.16
CA MET A 86 -2.27 4.26 -10.96
C MET A 86 -2.37 3.08 -10.02
N VAL A 87 -3.24 3.18 -9.02
CA VAL A 87 -3.63 2.03 -8.21
C VAL A 87 -5.07 1.68 -8.51
N CYS A 88 -5.30 0.42 -8.84
CA CYS A 88 -6.63 -0.14 -9.02
C CYS A 88 -6.71 -1.49 -8.29
N THR A 89 -7.85 -1.73 -7.66
CA THR A 89 -8.22 -3.03 -7.11
C THR A 89 -9.35 -3.58 -7.99
N PRO A 90 -9.20 -4.78 -8.61
CA PRO A 90 -10.18 -5.31 -9.54
C PRO A 90 -11.60 -5.36 -8.97
N GLY A 91 -11.72 -5.67 -7.68
CA GLY A 91 -12.96 -5.59 -6.96
C GLY A 91 -13.82 -6.84 -7.06
N THR A 92 -14.60 -7.08 -6.01
CA THR A 92 -15.68 -8.08 -6.02
C THR A 92 -17.03 -7.43 -6.37
N ASN A 93 -17.93 -8.16 -7.03
CA ASN A 93 -19.27 -7.69 -7.44
C ASN A 93 -20.39 -8.19 -6.51
N VAL A 94 -20.14 -8.24 -5.19
CA VAL A 94 -20.97 -8.97 -4.21
C VAL A 94 -22.39 -8.41 -4.02
N SER A 95 -22.68 -7.17 -4.42
CA SER A 95 -23.94 -6.48 -4.07
C SER A 95 -24.72 -5.87 -5.23
N ALA A 96 -24.31 -6.10 -6.49
CA ALA A 96 -24.88 -5.38 -7.62
C ALA A 96 -25.94 -6.21 -8.35
N ALA A 97 -27.17 -5.70 -8.47
CA ALA A 97 -28.11 -6.18 -9.49
C ALA A 97 -27.41 -6.18 -10.86
N GLU A 98 -27.70 -7.15 -11.75
CA GLU A 98 -26.92 -7.42 -12.98
C GLU A 98 -26.54 -6.18 -13.81
N ARG A 99 -27.42 -5.17 -13.84
CA ARG A 99 -27.18 -3.89 -14.56
C ARG A 99 -26.16 -2.98 -13.84
N GLN A 100 -26.16 -2.96 -12.50
CA GLN A 100 -25.17 -2.26 -11.68
C GLN A 100 -23.83 -3.01 -11.64
N ALA A 101 -23.83 -4.34 -11.83
CA ALA A 101 -22.61 -5.14 -11.89
C ALA A 101 -21.76 -4.79 -13.12
N ARG A 102 -22.40 -4.54 -14.27
CA ARG A 102 -21.72 -4.05 -15.48
C ARG A 102 -21.11 -2.65 -15.32
N LEU A 103 -21.72 -1.80 -14.50
CA LEU A 103 -21.19 -0.46 -14.18
C LEU A 103 -20.01 -0.52 -13.20
N ASN A 104 -19.81 -1.64 -12.50
CA ASN A 104 -18.79 -1.82 -11.45
C ASN A 104 -17.85 -3.02 -11.68
N SER A 105 -17.66 -3.43 -12.92
CA SER A 105 -16.72 -4.48 -13.31
C SER A 105 -15.24 -4.09 -13.10
N PRO A 106 -14.30 -5.06 -13.11
CA PRO A 106 -12.86 -4.78 -13.02
C PRO A 106 -12.34 -3.75 -14.03
N VAL A 107 -12.75 -3.85 -15.30
CA VAL A 107 -12.36 -2.91 -16.36
C VAL A 107 -12.94 -1.51 -16.11
N THR A 108 -14.19 -1.40 -15.66
CA THR A 108 -14.78 -0.06 -15.39
C THR A 108 -14.18 0.61 -14.17
N ARG A 109 -13.72 -0.15 -13.16
CA ARG A 109 -12.95 0.39 -12.03
C ARG A 109 -11.59 0.91 -12.48
N LEU A 110 -10.87 0.13 -13.30
CA LEU A 110 -9.60 0.55 -13.91
C LEU A 110 -9.80 1.82 -14.75
N ALA A 111 -10.83 1.85 -15.60
CA ALA A 111 -11.13 2.99 -16.44
C ALA A 111 -11.39 4.27 -15.64
N ARG A 112 -12.12 4.19 -14.53
CA ARG A 112 -12.34 5.32 -13.60
C ARG A 112 -11.03 5.80 -12.97
N ARG A 113 -10.16 4.87 -12.56
CA ARG A 113 -8.85 5.22 -11.99
C ARG A 113 -7.94 5.86 -13.02
N PHE A 114 -7.90 5.35 -14.26
CA PHE A 114 -7.14 5.96 -15.35
C PHE A 114 -7.67 7.35 -15.73
N ALA A 115 -9.00 7.53 -15.82
CA ALA A 115 -9.61 8.83 -16.07
C ALA A 115 -9.21 9.88 -15.02
N GLY A 116 -9.09 9.47 -13.75
CA GLY A 116 -8.60 10.33 -12.67
C GLY A 116 -7.13 10.77 -12.81
N MET A 117 -6.36 10.14 -13.70
CA MET A 117 -5.00 10.58 -14.04
C MET A 117 -4.96 11.61 -15.18
N LEU A 118 -6.08 11.85 -15.85
CA LEU A 118 -6.16 12.79 -16.97
C LEU A 118 -6.64 14.16 -16.48
N HIS A 119 -6.33 15.22 -17.22
CA HIS A 119 -6.96 16.52 -16.97
C HIS A 119 -8.49 16.42 -17.11
N SER A 120 -9.25 17.03 -16.19
CA SER A 120 -10.72 17.10 -16.31
C SER A 120 -11.11 17.92 -17.52
N LEU A 121 -12.18 17.50 -18.20
CA LEU A 121 -12.76 18.24 -19.32
C LEU A 121 -13.56 19.47 -18.86
N GLY A 122 -13.73 19.67 -17.55
CA GLY A 122 -14.51 20.76 -16.96
C GLY A 122 -16.03 20.55 -17.04
N ASP A 123 -16.48 19.40 -17.57
CA ASP A 123 -17.87 19.02 -17.67
C ASP A 123 -18.07 17.58 -17.16
N ALA A 124 -18.97 17.41 -16.20
CA ALA A 124 -19.17 16.13 -15.51
C ALA A 124 -19.73 15.05 -16.44
N GLN A 125 -20.54 15.42 -17.42
CA GLN A 125 -21.12 14.49 -18.38
C GLN A 125 -20.04 14.00 -19.36
N ALA A 126 -19.23 14.91 -19.91
CA ALA A 126 -18.10 14.57 -20.76
C ALA A 126 -17.05 13.72 -20.03
N ASP A 127 -16.75 14.02 -18.76
CA ASP A 127 -15.84 13.19 -17.96
C ASP A 127 -16.41 11.77 -17.72
N ALA A 128 -17.72 11.65 -17.50
CA ALA A 128 -18.39 10.34 -17.39
C ALA A 128 -18.37 9.55 -18.71
N GLU A 129 -18.61 10.21 -19.84
CA GLU A 129 -18.51 9.60 -21.17
C GLU A 129 -17.08 9.14 -21.48
N ARG A 130 -16.08 9.94 -21.11
CA ARG A 130 -14.67 9.58 -21.28
C ARG A 130 -14.31 8.31 -20.52
N VAL A 131 -14.84 8.10 -19.31
CA VAL A 131 -14.67 6.83 -18.58
C VAL A 131 -15.20 5.64 -19.37
N LEU A 132 -16.36 5.77 -20.02
CA LEU A 132 -16.93 4.71 -20.86
C LEU A 132 -16.05 4.43 -22.09
N THR A 133 -15.52 5.47 -22.74
CA THR A 133 -14.57 5.34 -23.84
C THR A 133 -13.27 4.65 -23.42
N ILE A 134 -12.70 5.05 -22.28
CA ILE A 134 -11.50 4.40 -21.70
C ILE A 134 -11.78 2.90 -21.47
N ALA A 135 -12.94 2.57 -20.90
CA ALA A 135 -13.31 1.16 -20.69
C ALA A 135 -13.45 0.40 -22.02
N GLN A 136 -14.04 0.99 -23.06
CA GLN A 136 -14.16 0.38 -24.37
C GLN A 136 -12.80 0.15 -25.04
N ILE A 137 -11.89 1.12 -24.95
CA ILE A 137 -10.52 0.99 -25.47
C ILE A 137 -9.77 -0.11 -24.71
N PHE A 138 -9.88 -0.14 -23.38
CA PHE A 138 -9.18 -1.13 -22.57
C PHE A 138 -9.66 -2.57 -22.82
N ARG A 139 -10.91 -2.77 -23.26
CA ARG A 139 -11.41 -4.11 -23.64
C ARG A 139 -10.78 -4.66 -24.91
N GLN A 140 -10.17 -3.83 -25.74
CA GLN A 140 -9.47 -4.28 -26.96
C GLN A 140 -8.10 -4.86 -26.62
N GLU A 141 -7.54 -5.68 -27.51
CA GLU A 141 -6.16 -6.17 -27.39
C GLU A 141 -5.16 -5.02 -27.20
N ALA A 142 -4.12 -5.27 -26.40
CA ALA A 142 -3.13 -4.27 -26.01
C ALA A 142 -3.75 -3.04 -25.30
N GLY A 143 -4.81 -3.25 -24.52
CA GLY A 143 -5.56 -2.21 -23.82
C GLY A 143 -4.69 -1.18 -23.07
N PHE A 144 -3.66 -1.60 -22.35
CA PHE A 144 -2.73 -0.66 -21.68
C PHE A 144 -1.99 0.25 -22.68
N ALA A 145 -1.45 -0.32 -23.75
CA ALA A 145 -0.76 0.44 -24.79
C ALA A 145 -1.72 1.44 -25.45
N ARG A 146 -2.91 0.98 -25.85
CA ARG A 146 -3.94 1.82 -26.48
C ARG A 146 -4.36 2.99 -25.60
N LEU A 147 -4.49 2.79 -24.29
CA LEU A 147 -4.77 3.89 -23.36
C LEU A 147 -3.68 4.95 -23.38
N LEU A 148 -2.41 4.54 -23.37
CA LEU A 148 -1.27 5.47 -23.41
C LEU A 148 -1.09 6.13 -24.78
N ASP A 149 -1.35 5.42 -25.86
CA ASP A 149 -1.30 5.97 -27.22
C ASP A 149 -2.43 6.99 -27.45
N THR A 150 -3.62 6.73 -26.89
CA THR A 150 -4.80 7.59 -27.08
C THR A 150 -4.79 8.79 -26.14
N PHE A 151 -4.47 8.59 -24.86
CA PHE A 151 -4.61 9.61 -23.82
C PHE A 151 -3.28 10.06 -23.20
N GLY A 152 -2.14 9.61 -23.73
CA GLY A 152 -0.82 9.93 -23.18
C GLY A 152 -0.52 11.43 -23.15
N GLY A 153 -1.10 12.21 -24.07
CA GLY A 153 -0.99 13.67 -24.10
C GLY A 153 -1.86 14.37 -23.06
N ASP A 154 -2.91 13.71 -22.57
CA ASP A 154 -3.89 14.26 -21.62
C ASP A 154 -3.55 13.93 -20.16
N LEU A 155 -2.48 13.16 -19.92
CA LEU A 155 -2.00 12.80 -18.59
C LEU A 155 -1.71 14.07 -17.78
N ALA A 156 -2.32 14.15 -16.60
CA ALA A 156 -2.12 15.24 -15.67
C ALA A 156 -0.74 15.13 -15.01
N VAL A 157 0.25 15.78 -15.60
CA VAL A 157 1.62 15.87 -15.10
C VAL A 157 1.87 17.22 -14.40
N PRO A 158 2.91 17.33 -13.55
CA PRO A 158 3.36 18.62 -13.05
C PRO A 158 3.67 19.59 -14.20
N PRO A 159 3.59 20.92 -14.00
CA PRO A 159 3.95 21.89 -15.03
C PRO A 159 5.42 21.74 -15.46
N GLY A 160 5.68 21.79 -16.76
CA GLY A 160 7.03 21.80 -17.34
C GLY A 160 7.34 20.56 -18.19
N PRO A 161 7.31 19.34 -17.65
CA PRO A 161 7.52 18.12 -18.42
C PRO A 161 6.43 17.88 -19.48
N ASP A 162 6.84 17.24 -20.58
CA ASP A 162 5.92 16.78 -21.62
C ASP A 162 5.16 15.51 -21.14
N PRO A 163 3.81 15.51 -21.12
CA PRO A 163 3.01 14.33 -20.78
C PRO A 163 3.39 13.08 -21.61
N MET A 164 3.86 13.26 -22.85
CA MET A 164 4.29 12.16 -23.72
C MET A 164 5.57 11.47 -23.25
N GLN A 165 6.34 12.09 -22.34
CA GLN A 165 7.50 11.47 -21.71
C GLN A 165 7.13 10.71 -20.43
N ALA A 166 5.91 10.90 -19.92
CA ALA A 166 5.46 10.24 -18.70
C ALA A 166 5.35 8.73 -18.91
N ARG A 167 5.84 7.99 -17.93
CA ARG A 167 5.64 6.54 -17.79
C ARG A 167 4.60 6.29 -16.73
N VAL A 168 3.83 5.23 -16.93
CA VAL A 168 2.75 4.87 -16.03
C VAL A 168 3.01 3.50 -15.44
N LEU A 169 3.09 3.45 -14.11
CA LEU A 169 3.01 2.23 -13.34
C LEU A 169 1.54 1.93 -13.03
N PHE A 170 1.01 0.87 -13.64
CA PHE A 170 -0.30 0.32 -13.32
C PHE A 170 -0.14 -0.72 -12.21
N VAL A 171 -0.60 -0.38 -11.01
CA VAL A 171 -0.65 -1.28 -9.86
C VAL A 171 -2.06 -1.87 -9.79
N LEU A 172 -2.18 -3.17 -10.07
CA LEU A 172 -3.37 -3.96 -9.83
C LEU A 172 -3.21 -4.65 -8.47
N ASP A 173 -3.66 -3.98 -7.42
CA ASP A 173 -3.57 -4.47 -6.03
C ASP A 173 -4.69 -5.48 -5.76
N GLN A 174 -4.42 -6.53 -4.97
CA GLN A 174 -5.37 -7.63 -4.72
C GLN A 174 -5.89 -8.25 -6.02
N PHE A 175 -4.97 -8.61 -6.91
CA PHE A 175 -5.30 -9.16 -8.22
C PHE A 175 -6.14 -10.44 -8.13
N GLU A 176 -6.04 -11.20 -7.02
CA GLU A 176 -6.86 -12.38 -6.78
C GLU A 176 -8.37 -12.14 -6.84
N GLU A 177 -8.82 -10.89 -6.65
CA GLU A 177 -10.25 -10.58 -6.72
C GLU A 177 -10.85 -10.86 -8.10
N VAL A 178 -10.05 -10.92 -9.17
CA VAL A 178 -10.53 -11.36 -10.50
C VAL A 178 -10.99 -12.82 -10.49
N PHE A 179 -10.47 -13.64 -9.58
CA PHE A 179 -10.85 -15.06 -9.42
C PHE A 179 -11.99 -15.25 -8.41
N HIS A 180 -12.43 -14.18 -7.74
CA HIS A 180 -13.51 -14.26 -6.76
C HIS A 180 -14.79 -14.84 -7.40
N PRO A 181 -15.59 -15.66 -6.70
CA PRO A 181 -16.80 -16.27 -7.25
C PRO A 181 -17.78 -15.30 -7.92
N THR A 182 -17.87 -14.07 -7.41
CA THR A 182 -18.74 -13.02 -7.99
C THR A 182 -18.24 -12.44 -9.32
N ASN A 183 -17.01 -12.78 -9.72
CA ASN A 183 -16.43 -12.45 -11.01
C ASN A 183 -16.41 -13.66 -11.97
N GLN A 184 -16.89 -14.84 -11.54
CA GLN A 184 -17.02 -15.98 -12.44
C GLN A 184 -18.01 -15.68 -13.56
N GLY A 185 -17.60 -15.93 -14.80
CA GLY A 185 -18.41 -15.61 -15.99
C GLY A 185 -18.49 -14.10 -16.32
N VAL A 186 -17.83 -13.22 -15.55
CA VAL A 186 -17.73 -11.80 -15.86
C VAL A 186 -16.63 -11.59 -16.90
N GLU A 187 -17.03 -11.22 -18.12
CA GLU A 187 -16.11 -11.01 -19.25
C GLU A 187 -14.98 -10.02 -18.91
N ASP A 188 -15.29 -8.92 -18.23
CA ASP A 188 -14.31 -7.90 -17.86
C ASP A 188 -13.23 -8.42 -16.88
N ALA A 189 -13.52 -9.44 -16.06
CA ALA A 189 -12.50 -10.06 -15.21
C ALA A 189 -11.48 -10.86 -16.04
N ARG A 190 -11.99 -11.68 -16.98
CA ARG A 190 -11.15 -12.40 -17.95
C ARG A 190 -10.34 -11.43 -18.81
N LEU A 191 -10.97 -10.38 -19.34
CA LEU A 191 -10.30 -9.38 -20.16
C LEU A 191 -9.19 -8.68 -19.39
N LEU A 192 -9.37 -8.35 -18.11
CA LEU A 192 -8.30 -7.75 -17.32
C LEU A 192 -7.05 -8.65 -17.25
N VAL A 193 -7.23 -9.96 -17.06
CA VAL A 193 -6.12 -10.93 -17.09
C VAL A 193 -5.47 -10.95 -18.47
N GLU A 194 -6.27 -11.02 -19.54
CA GLU A 194 -5.76 -11.01 -20.92
C GLU A 194 -5.00 -9.71 -21.26
N ARG A 195 -5.44 -8.55 -20.76
CA ARG A 195 -4.71 -7.29 -20.96
C ARG A 195 -3.38 -7.25 -20.24
N VAL A 196 -3.26 -7.90 -19.08
CA VAL A 196 -1.96 -8.07 -18.41
C VAL A 196 -1.03 -8.95 -19.23
N LEU A 197 -1.56 -10.04 -19.82
CA LEU A 197 -0.78 -10.94 -20.69
C LEU A 197 -0.36 -10.26 -22.00
N ASP A 198 -1.26 -9.53 -22.65
CA ASP A 198 -0.95 -8.76 -23.85
C ASP A 198 0.25 -7.83 -23.62
N HIS A 199 0.26 -7.11 -22.48
CA HIS A 199 1.37 -6.23 -22.10
C HIS A 199 2.63 -7.01 -21.74
N PHE A 200 2.52 -8.17 -21.10
CA PHE A 200 3.69 -9.00 -20.79
C PHE A 200 4.40 -9.49 -22.07
N PHE A 201 3.64 -9.94 -23.08
CA PHE A 201 4.21 -10.44 -24.34
C PHE A 201 4.60 -9.31 -25.30
N ASN A 202 3.85 -8.21 -25.32
CA ASN A 202 4.08 -7.07 -26.20
C ASN A 202 4.11 -5.77 -25.38
N PRO A 203 5.19 -5.53 -24.61
CA PRO A 203 5.24 -4.42 -23.68
C PRO A 203 5.31 -3.07 -24.40
N HIS A 204 4.52 -2.11 -23.92
CA HIS A 204 4.63 -0.72 -24.34
C HIS A 204 5.75 -0.02 -23.55
N PRO A 205 6.66 0.76 -24.17
CA PRO A 205 7.85 1.31 -23.51
C PRO A 205 7.56 2.31 -22.37
N ARG A 206 6.35 2.85 -22.31
CA ARG A 206 5.89 3.75 -21.24
C ARG A 206 4.97 3.08 -20.21
N CYS A 207 4.65 1.80 -20.39
CA CYS A 207 3.77 1.04 -19.51
C CYS A 207 4.58 0.09 -18.62
N HIS A 208 4.32 0.12 -17.32
CA HIS A 208 4.82 -0.87 -16.37
C HIS A 208 3.64 -1.41 -15.58
N VAL A 209 3.58 -2.73 -15.35
CA VAL A 209 2.47 -3.36 -14.64
C VAL A 209 2.98 -4.09 -13.40
N VAL A 210 2.35 -3.83 -12.26
CA VAL A 210 2.54 -4.59 -11.03
C VAL A 210 1.22 -5.23 -10.70
N ILE A 211 1.21 -6.54 -10.49
CA ILE A 211 0.07 -7.20 -9.84
C ILE A 211 0.50 -7.61 -8.44
N THR A 212 -0.33 -7.39 -7.43
CA THR A 212 -0.12 -7.99 -6.11
C THR A 212 -1.11 -9.11 -5.91
N MET A 213 -0.68 -10.24 -5.34
CA MET A 213 -1.57 -11.37 -5.13
C MET A 213 -1.20 -12.21 -3.91
N ARG A 214 -2.19 -12.81 -3.25
CA ARG A 214 -1.90 -13.84 -2.24
C ARG A 214 -1.35 -15.10 -2.91
N SER A 215 -0.31 -15.70 -2.31
CA SER A 215 0.36 -16.88 -2.88
C SER A 215 -0.55 -18.11 -3.00
N GLU A 216 -1.60 -18.21 -2.19
CA GLU A 216 -2.60 -19.28 -2.28
C GLU A 216 -3.44 -19.25 -3.58
N HIS A 217 -3.55 -18.09 -4.25
CA HIS A 217 -4.26 -17.94 -5.51
C HIS A 217 -3.42 -18.30 -6.75
N LEU A 218 -2.20 -18.79 -6.57
CA LEU A 218 -1.39 -19.28 -7.70
C LEU A 218 -2.06 -20.44 -8.42
N ASN A 219 -2.85 -21.26 -7.71
CA ASN A 219 -3.61 -22.33 -8.35
C ASN A 219 -4.72 -21.78 -9.26
N ASP A 220 -5.35 -20.66 -8.88
CA ASP A 220 -6.40 -20.03 -9.70
C ASP A 220 -5.83 -19.47 -11.02
N CYS A 221 -4.55 -19.08 -11.02
CA CYS A 221 -3.86 -18.63 -12.23
C CYS A 221 -3.72 -19.74 -13.29
N ALA A 222 -3.73 -21.02 -12.89
CA ALA A 222 -3.65 -22.15 -13.82
C ALA A 222 -4.89 -22.29 -14.71
N ALA A 223 -5.98 -21.57 -14.41
CA ALA A 223 -7.13 -21.46 -15.30
C ALA A 223 -6.84 -20.67 -16.59
N TYR A 224 -5.72 -19.94 -16.63
CA TYR A 224 -5.28 -19.15 -17.77
C TYR A 224 -3.98 -19.74 -18.32
N LEU A 225 -3.95 -20.00 -19.64
CA LEU A 225 -2.86 -20.77 -20.26
C LEU A 225 -1.47 -20.12 -20.03
N GLU A 226 -1.36 -18.80 -20.18
CA GLU A 226 -0.07 -18.09 -20.21
C GLU A 226 0.21 -17.26 -18.94
N LEU A 227 -0.74 -17.17 -18.01
CA LEU A 227 -0.54 -16.44 -16.75
C LEU A 227 0.53 -17.04 -15.85
N PRO A 228 0.63 -18.38 -15.71
CA PRO A 228 1.75 -19.00 -15.02
C PRO A 228 3.10 -18.65 -15.64
N ASP A 229 3.21 -18.55 -16.98
CA ASP A 229 4.44 -18.20 -17.66
C ASP A 229 4.89 -16.76 -17.34
N ALA A 230 3.95 -15.82 -17.35
CA ALA A 230 4.21 -14.44 -16.95
C ALA A 230 4.69 -14.33 -15.49
N ILE A 231 4.02 -15.04 -14.57
CA ILE A 231 4.37 -15.06 -13.14
C ILE A 231 5.75 -15.73 -12.93
N ASN A 232 6.03 -16.85 -13.60
CA ASN A 232 7.31 -17.54 -13.50
C ASN A 232 8.45 -16.70 -14.05
N LYS A 233 8.20 -15.92 -15.10
CA LYS A 233 9.20 -15.03 -15.70
C LYS A 233 9.58 -13.87 -14.78
N SER A 234 8.59 -13.24 -14.13
CA SER A 234 8.82 -12.10 -13.26
C SER A 234 7.87 -12.09 -12.06
N SER A 235 8.24 -12.83 -11.02
CA SER A 235 7.60 -12.75 -9.71
C SER A 235 8.57 -12.35 -8.62
N TYR A 236 8.00 -11.77 -7.58
CA TYR A 236 8.67 -11.41 -6.35
C TYR A 236 7.87 -11.94 -5.16
N LEU A 237 8.38 -12.98 -4.49
CA LEU A 237 7.77 -13.48 -3.26
C LEU A 237 8.23 -12.61 -2.08
N VAL A 238 7.31 -11.80 -1.55
CA VAL A 238 7.53 -10.94 -0.40
C VAL A 238 7.84 -11.82 0.81
N ARG A 239 9.10 -11.78 1.22
CA ARG A 239 9.55 -12.42 2.46
C ARG A 239 9.00 -11.68 3.68
N ARG A 240 8.94 -12.41 4.77
CA ARG A 240 8.71 -11.88 6.12
C ARG A 240 9.87 -10.95 6.53
N LEU A 241 9.58 -10.01 7.41
CA LEU A 241 10.59 -9.18 8.04
C LEU A 241 11.44 -10.04 8.98
N GLY A 242 12.76 -9.88 8.92
CA GLY A 242 13.67 -10.42 9.92
C GLY A 242 13.59 -9.66 11.24
N GLU A 243 14.32 -10.12 12.26
CA GLU A 243 14.33 -9.47 13.58
C GLU A 243 14.76 -8.00 13.51
N GLU A 244 15.92 -7.73 12.89
CA GLU A 244 16.44 -6.36 12.72
C GLU A 244 15.45 -5.46 11.96
N GLU A 245 14.84 -5.99 10.90
CA GLU A 245 13.89 -5.23 10.09
C GLU A 245 12.57 -4.97 10.83
N LEU A 246 12.16 -5.88 11.72
CA LEU A 246 11.04 -5.65 12.63
C LEU A 246 11.38 -4.55 13.64
N ARG A 247 12.59 -4.55 14.22
CA ARG A 247 13.05 -3.49 15.13
C ARG A 247 13.06 -2.13 14.43
N GLU A 248 13.58 -2.08 13.20
CA GLU A 248 13.53 -0.88 12.36
C GLU A 248 12.09 -0.45 12.05
N ALA A 249 11.20 -1.38 11.71
CA ALA A 249 9.79 -1.10 11.45
C ALA A 249 9.02 -0.64 12.70
N ILE A 250 9.46 -1.06 13.89
CA ILE A 250 8.90 -0.62 15.17
C ILE A 250 9.39 0.78 15.52
N VAL A 251 10.71 1.03 15.54
CA VAL A 251 11.27 2.28 16.09
C VAL A 251 11.41 3.39 15.03
N GLY A 252 11.76 3.01 13.80
CA GLY A 252 12.06 3.91 12.70
C GLY A 252 10.95 4.92 12.38
N PRO A 253 9.67 4.51 12.26
CA PRO A 253 8.58 5.43 11.94
C PRO A 253 8.43 6.57 12.95
N ALA A 254 8.45 6.28 14.25
CA ALA A 254 8.40 7.29 15.32
C ALA A 254 9.56 8.30 15.22
N GLN A 255 10.78 7.79 15.04
CA GLN A 255 11.99 8.61 14.90
C GLN A 255 11.97 9.49 13.65
N ARG A 256 11.42 8.98 12.55
CA ARG A 256 11.27 9.76 11.33
C ARG A 256 10.15 10.79 11.44
N PHE A 257 9.03 10.41 12.05
CA PHE A 257 7.89 11.28 12.28
C PHE A 257 8.29 12.50 13.11
N LEU A 258 9.03 12.31 14.21
CA LEU A 258 9.62 13.39 15.00
C LEU A 258 10.42 14.37 14.13
N ARG A 259 11.31 13.85 13.27
CA ARG A 259 12.12 14.69 12.36
C ARG A 259 11.28 15.43 11.31
N LEU A 260 10.16 14.86 10.87
CA LEU A 260 9.23 15.52 9.96
C LEU A 260 8.46 16.65 10.67
N MET A 261 8.02 16.41 11.92
CA MET A 261 7.38 17.41 12.77
C MET A 261 8.31 18.59 13.06
N ALA A 262 9.57 18.31 13.44
CA ALA A 262 10.57 19.34 13.75
C ALA A 262 10.87 20.28 12.55
N ARG A 263 10.68 19.81 11.32
CA ARG A 263 10.86 20.64 10.11
C ARG A 263 9.63 21.49 9.77
N SER A 264 8.49 21.18 10.37
CA SER A 264 7.19 21.69 9.91
C SER A 264 6.45 22.50 10.96
N LEU A 265 6.68 22.24 12.25
CA LEU A 265 6.10 22.99 13.36
C LEU A 265 6.87 24.29 13.60
N PRO A 266 6.17 25.37 14.01
CA PRO A 266 6.78 26.67 14.29
C PRO A 266 7.69 26.65 15.53
N ASP A 267 7.40 25.80 16.52
CA ASP A 267 8.10 25.73 17.80
C ASP A 267 8.78 24.35 18.00
N PRO A 268 9.85 24.04 17.25
CA PRO A 268 10.51 22.73 17.32
C PRO A 268 11.17 22.44 18.67
N GLU A 269 11.41 23.47 19.50
CA GLU A 269 11.97 23.33 20.85
C GLU A 269 11.03 22.59 21.82
N ARG A 270 9.72 22.51 21.51
CA ARG A 270 8.75 21.72 22.28
C ARG A 270 8.83 20.22 22.00
N LEU A 271 9.58 19.80 20.99
CA LEU A 271 9.71 18.40 20.61
C LEU A 271 10.87 17.74 21.38
N PRO A 272 10.74 16.45 21.73
CA PRO A 272 11.86 15.72 22.30
C PRO A 272 13.01 15.57 21.28
N ALA A 273 14.23 15.35 21.77
CA ALA A 273 15.39 15.13 20.91
C ALA A 273 15.27 13.82 20.11
N GLU A 274 14.69 12.79 20.73
CA GLU A 274 14.39 11.50 20.13
C GLU A 274 13.19 10.84 20.84
N VAL A 275 12.60 9.81 20.22
CA VAL A 275 11.56 8.99 20.86
C VAL A 275 12.19 7.74 21.43
N HIS A 276 12.29 7.65 22.75
CA HIS A 276 12.92 6.51 23.43
C HIS A 276 11.93 5.37 23.61
N PHE A 277 12.24 4.21 23.04
CA PHE A 277 11.52 2.97 23.34
C PHE A 277 12.25 2.22 24.45
N GLU A 278 11.53 1.79 25.49
CA GLU A 278 12.07 0.83 26.45
C GLU A 278 12.47 -0.47 25.73
N PRO A 279 13.68 -1.01 25.97
CA PRO A 279 14.15 -2.22 25.28
C PRO A 279 13.18 -3.39 25.42
N LEU A 280 12.59 -3.56 26.61
CA LEU A 280 11.64 -4.64 26.90
C LEU A 280 10.35 -4.53 26.07
N VAL A 281 9.90 -3.32 25.72
CA VAL A 281 8.74 -3.13 24.83
C VAL A 281 9.08 -3.58 23.42
N VAL A 282 10.24 -3.15 22.88
CA VAL A 282 10.65 -3.54 21.53
C VAL A 282 10.88 -5.05 21.44
N ASP A 283 11.60 -5.61 22.41
CA ASP A 283 11.85 -7.06 22.49
C ASP A 283 10.54 -7.84 22.57
N ARG A 284 9.57 -7.35 23.36
CA ARG A 284 8.24 -7.96 23.44
C ARG A 284 7.49 -7.91 22.12
N LEU A 285 7.42 -6.75 21.46
CA LEU A 285 6.71 -6.60 20.18
C LEU A 285 7.32 -7.47 19.08
N VAL A 286 8.66 -7.56 19.02
CA VAL A 286 9.38 -8.43 18.09
C VAL A 286 9.07 -9.90 18.37
N ALA A 287 9.18 -10.34 19.63
CA ALA A 287 8.88 -11.72 20.02
C ALA A 287 7.42 -12.09 19.71
N ASP A 288 6.48 -11.19 20.01
CA ASP A 288 5.06 -11.42 19.74
C ASP A 288 4.77 -11.49 18.24
N ALA A 289 5.39 -10.64 17.41
CA ALA A 289 5.22 -10.67 15.96
C ALA A 289 5.79 -11.97 15.35
N GLN A 290 6.93 -12.45 15.88
CA GLN A 290 7.53 -13.71 15.46
C GLN A 290 6.70 -14.93 15.91
N ALA A 291 6.09 -14.89 17.10
CA ALA A 291 5.26 -15.98 17.62
C ALA A 291 4.01 -16.22 16.75
N ILE A 292 3.45 -15.17 16.15
CA ILE A 292 2.28 -15.26 15.26
C ILE A 292 2.64 -15.12 13.78
N VAL A 293 3.88 -15.41 13.39
CA VAL A 293 4.35 -15.18 12.01
C VAL A 293 3.55 -15.94 10.93
N HIS A 294 2.89 -17.04 11.30
CA HIS A 294 2.00 -17.81 10.43
C HIS A 294 0.60 -17.22 10.31
N ASP A 295 0.26 -16.26 11.17
CA ASP A 295 -0.98 -15.54 11.14
C ASP A 295 -1.00 -14.60 9.92
N PRO A 296 -2.03 -14.67 9.07
CA PRO A 296 -2.19 -13.75 7.94
C PRO A 296 -2.14 -12.28 8.36
N ASP A 297 -2.51 -11.94 9.59
CA ASP A 297 -2.69 -10.55 9.98
C ASP A 297 -1.57 -10.03 10.91
N HIS A 298 -0.46 -10.76 11.07
CA HIS A 298 0.61 -10.39 12.01
C HIS A 298 1.18 -8.96 11.85
N LEU A 299 1.45 -8.49 10.62
CA LEU A 299 1.94 -7.10 10.43
C LEU A 299 0.82 -6.05 10.58
N PRO A 300 -0.40 -6.24 10.02
CA PRO A 300 -1.53 -5.38 10.36
C PRO A 300 -1.76 -5.26 11.87
N LEU A 301 -1.71 -6.36 12.62
CA LEU A 301 -1.85 -6.37 14.07
C LEU A 301 -0.71 -5.61 14.77
N LEU A 302 0.52 -5.77 14.30
CA LEU A 302 1.68 -5.01 14.80
C LEU A 302 1.49 -3.51 14.59
N GLN A 303 1.06 -3.12 13.40
CA GLN A 303 0.86 -1.73 13.04
C GLN A 303 -0.32 -1.11 13.82
N HIS A 304 -1.38 -1.88 14.07
CA HIS A 304 -2.49 -1.48 14.93
C HIS A 304 -2.04 -1.26 16.38
N LEU A 305 -1.32 -2.24 16.96
CA LEU A 305 -0.80 -2.11 18.33
C LEU A 305 0.17 -0.93 18.45
N LEU A 306 1.03 -0.69 17.46
CA LEU A 306 1.95 0.45 17.45
C LEU A 306 1.22 1.80 17.42
N GLY A 307 0.12 1.90 16.66
CA GLY A 307 -0.75 3.09 16.67
C GLY A 307 -1.33 3.35 18.06
N ARG A 308 -1.86 2.31 18.72
CA ARG A 308 -2.39 2.43 20.07
C ARG A 308 -1.33 2.68 21.13
N LEU A 309 -0.15 2.11 20.96
CA LEU A 309 1.01 2.36 21.81
C LEU A 309 1.43 3.83 21.73
N TRP A 310 1.41 4.40 20.54
CA TRP A 310 1.67 5.82 20.31
C TRP A 310 0.62 6.71 20.97
N GLU A 311 -0.67 6.41 20.80
CA GLU A 311 -1.76 7.12 21.47
C GLU A 311 -1.65 7.04 23.00
N ALA A 312 -1.42 5.85 23.55
CA ALA A 312 -1.27 5.64 24.99
C ALA A 312 -0.10 6.43 25.59
N ALA A 313 1.03 6.50 24.87
CA ALA A 313 2.18 7.30 25.27
C ALA A 313 1.88 8.80 25.23
N LEU A 314 1.15 9.28 24.20
CA LEU A 314 0.70 10.67 24.10
C LEU A 314 -0.29 11.06 25.20
N GLU A 315 -1.19 10.16 25.61
CA GLU A 315 -2.15 10.41 26.70
C GLU A 315 -1.48 10.43 28.08
N ARG A 316 -0.38 9.70 28.24
CA ARG A 316 0.40 9.67 29.47
C ARG A 316 1.22 10.95 29.64
N GLU A 317 1.83 11.43 28.57
CA GLU A 317 2.49 12.73 28.55
C GLU A 317 1.41 13.83 28.52
N GLU A 318 1.66 15.01 29.12
CA GLU A 318 0.63 16.03 29.34
C GLU A 318 -0.13 16.43 28.05
N MET A 319 -1.39 16.87 28.20
CA MET A 319 -2.20 17.37 27.08
C MET A 319 -1.46 18.49 26.32
N ASP A 320 -1.25 18.30 25.00
CA ASP A 320 -0.60 19.22 24.02
C ASP A 320 0.85 18.90 23.61
N VAL A 321 1.36 17.69 23.87
CA VAL A 321 2.61 17.21 23.24
C VAL A 321 2.28 16.51 21.90
N PRO A 322 2.88 16.93 20.76
CA PRO A 322 2.58 16.32 19.46
C PRO A 322 3.35 15.01 19.16
N VAL A 323 4.37 14.70 19.98
CA VAL A 323 5.25 13.52 19.86
C VAL A 323 5.68 13.09 21.26
N PRO A 324 5.43 11.84 21.69
CA PRO A 324 5.86 11.38 23.00
C PRO A 324 7.38 11.27 23.06
N SER A 325 7.95 11.57 24.22
CA SER A 325 9.38 11.41 24.50
C SER A 325 9.77 9.96 24.79
N HIS A 326 8.88 9.20 25.45
CA HIS A 326 9.13 7.82 25.86
C HIS A 326 7.96 6.90 25.54
N ILE A 327 8.27 5.67 25.15
CA ILE A 327 7.31 4.57 24.97
C ILE A 327 7.75 3.43 25.90
N THR A 328 6.85 3.06 26.81
CA THR A 328 7.15 2.23 27.98
C THR A 328 6.22 1.03 28.12
N GLU A 329 6.55 0.11 29.02
CA GLU A 329 5.70 -1.04 29.34
C GLU A 329 4.30 -0.62 29.82
N ILE A 330 4.17 0.51 30.53
CA ILE A 330 2.86 1.03 30.96
C ILE A 330 1.99 1.39 29.75
N ASP A 331 2.60 1.99 28.72
CA ASP A 331 1.90 2.36 27.49
C ASP A 331 1.48 1.12 26.71
N LEU A 332 2.32 0.07 26.70
CA LEU A 332 1.99 -1.23 26.11
C LEU A 332 0.80 -1.90 26.81
N VAL A 333 0.75 -1.88 28.14
CA VAL A 333 -0.39 -2.41 28.90
C VAL A 333 -1.67 -1.64 28.54
N ARG A 334 -1.63 -0.30 28.56
CA ARG A 334 -2.77 0.56 28.18
C ARG A 334 -3.25 0.32 26.74
N ALA A 335 -2.30 0.18 25.82
CA ALA A 335 -2.57 -0.09 24.41
C ALA A 335 -3.22 -1.46 24.18
N VAL A 336 -3.00 -2.44 25.06
CA VAL A 336 -3.66 -3.75 24.99
C VAL A 336 -5.02 -3.72 25.70
N THR A 337 -5.17 -3.01 26.84
CA THR A 337 -6.38 -3.02 27.67
C THR A 337 -7.46 -2.00 27.28
N ALA A 338 -7.30 -1.30 26.15
CA ALA A 338 -8.26 -0.27 25.69
C ALA A 338 -8.46 0.88 26.68
N GLY A 339 -7.36 1.31 27.32
CA GLY A 339 -7.40 2.46 28.23
C GLY A 339 -8.14 2.20 29.54
N VAL A 340 -8.62 0.96 29.80
CA VAL A 340 -9.08 0.58 31.13
C VAL A 340 -7.86 0.59 32.05
N ALA A 341 -7.87 1.52 33.01
CA ALA A 341 -6.81 1.63 34.01
C ALA A 341 -6.71 0.29 34.76
N PRO A 342 -5.51 -0.31 34.88
CA PRO A 342 -5.34 -1.52 35.66
C PRO A 342 -5.84 -1.28 37.09
N THR A 343 -6.76 -2.10 37.56
CA THR A 343 -7.28 -2.00 38.93
C THR A 343 -6.33 -2.73 39.87
N GLY A 344 -5.38 -2.01 40.48
CA GLY A 344 -4.41 -2.57 41.46
C GLY A 344 -3.11 -3.10 40.84
N ASP A 345 -2.41 -4.00 41.55
CA ASP A 345 -1.09 -4.64 41.25
C ASP A 345 -1.02 -5.44 39.91
N GLU A 346 -1.80 -5.09 38.90
CA GLU A 346 -1.74 -5.68 37.55
C GLU A 346 -0.51 -5.14 36.79
N LEU A 347 0.66 -5.69 37.13
CA LEU A 347 1.91 -5.66 36.36
C LEU A 347 2.38 -7.10 36.18
N PRO A 348 3.00 -7.53 35.06
CA PRO A 348 2.90 -7.14 33.65
C PRO A 348 1.97 -8.08 32.85
N LEU A 349 1.72 -7.80 31.57
CA LEU A 349 1.11 -8.78 30.64
C LEU A 349 1.93 -10.07 30.68
N GLY A 350 1.30 -11.17 31.12
CA GLY A 350 1.98 -12.45 31.30
C GLY A 350 2.79 -12.87 30.07
N PRO A 351 3.94 -13.55 30.23
CA PRO A 351 4.81 -13.92 29.12
C PRO A 351 4.15 -14.83 28.07
N SER A 352 3.01 -15.46 28.42
CA SER A 352 2.22 -16.30 27.52
C SER A 352 1.19 -15.53 26.67
N VAL A 353 0.93 -14.26 26.96
CA VAL A 353 -0.05 -13.44 26.24
C VAL A 353 0.59 -12.86 24.99
N ASN A 354 0.00 -13.04 23.81
CA ASN A 354 0.50 -12.34 22.63
C ASN A 354 -0.16 -10.96 22.54
N THR A 355 0.60 -9.87 22.74
CA THR A 355 0.02 -8.51 22.86
C THR A 355 -0.71 -8.08 21.60
N LEU A 356 -0.27 -8.55 20.43
CA LEU A 356 -0.83 -8.21 19.12
C LEU A 356 -2.27 -8.73 18.97
N ARG A 357 -2.51 -9.97 19.40
CA ARG A 357 -3.86 -10.58 19.39
C ARG A 357 -4.76 -9.98 20.45
N GLU A 358 -4.24 -9.88 21.68
CA GLU A 358 -5.01 -9.38 22.82
C GLU A 358 -5.51 -7.95 22.60
N CYS A 359 -4.72 -7.13 21.89
CA CYS A 359 -5.07 -5.77 21.52
C CYS A 359 -6.38 -5.71 20.71
N VAL A 360 -6.63 -6.68 19.82
CA VAL A 360 -7.85 -6.75 19.00
C VAL A 360 -9.00 -7.42 19.72
N ASP A 361 -8.75 -8.50 20.47
CA ASP A 361 -9.82 -9.23 21.17
C ASP A 361 -10.55 -8.38 22.22
N ARG A 362 -9.89 -7.35 22.77
CA ARG A 362 -10.48 -6.40 23.72
C ARG A 362 -11.10 -5.17 23.06
N TRP A 363 -11.23 -5.15 21.73
CA TRP A 363 -11.78 -4.03 20.98
C TRP A 363 -13.30 -4.21 20.72
N PRO A 364 -14.17 -3.31 21.21
CA PRO A 364 -15.61 -3.45 21.11
C PRO A 364 -16.24 -3.07 19.75
N GLU A 365 -15.46 -2.69 18.74
CA GLU A 365 -16.00 -2.38 17.41
C GLU A 365 -15.56 -3.43 16.38
N SER A 366 -16.53 -4.18 15.85
CA SER A 366 -16.33 -5.08 14.72
C SER A 366 -15.74 -4.34 13.52
N ILE A 367 -14.63 -4.87 12.99
CA ILE A 367 -14.04 -4.49 11.70
C ILE A 367 -15.09 -4.55 10.58
#